data_AF-K5YVG7-F1
#
_entry.id   AF-K5YVG7-F1
#
_cell.length_a   1.000
_cell.length_b   1.000
_cell.length_c   1.000
_cell.angle_alpha   90.00
_cell.angle_beta   90.00
_cell.angle_gamma   90.00
#
_symmetry.space_group_name_H-M   'P 1'
#
loop_
_entity.id
_entity.type
_entity.pdbx_description
1 polymer ?
#
loop_
_entity_poly.entity_id
_entity_poly.type
_entity_poly.pdbx_seq_one_letter_code
_entity_poly.pdbx_strand_id
1 'polypeptide(L)'
;MPVPFSAEDFDRVFDSAIIRRAQSVIALGFVKDVTLQGDTIDGIVEDMDGTRRTTSLTPERKGSRISFAERECSCGERGCRHLAATALAALAKFPELRKAEPKSLIDTVIPAGERTYTPPPVRPRPTGRR
;
A
#
# COMPACT_ATOMS: atom_id res chain seq x y z
N MET A 1 1.74 16.95 14.01
CA MET A 1 1.47 15.57 14.49
C MET A 1 1.12 14.84 13.22
N PRO A 2 1.96 13.91 12.75
CA PRO A 2 1.86 13.36 11.41
C PRO A 2 0.44 12.87 11.13
N VAL A 3 -0.14 13.31 10.01
CA VAL A 3 -1.45 12.85 9.57
C VAL A 3 -1.36 11.34 9.27
N PRO A 4 -2.10 10.48 9.99
CA PRO A 4 -2.01 9.06 9.76
C PRO A 4 -2.85 8.65 8.53
N PHE A 5 -2.27 7.86 7.64
CA PHE A 5 -2.90 7.40 6.38
C PHE A 5 -2.65 5.91 6.14
N SER A 6 -3.47 5.27 5.30
CA SER A 6 -3.30 3.85 4.91
C SER A 6 -2.93 3.69 3.44
N ALA A 7 -2.52 2.47 3.05
CA ALA A 7 -2.29 2.13 1.64
C ALA A 7 -3.54 2.32 0.77
N GLU A 8 -4.75 2.10 1.33
CA GLU A 8 -6.01 2.30 0.62
C GLU A 8 -6.30 3.78 0.31
N ASP A 9 -5.80 4.70 1.16
CA ASP A 9 -5.88 6.13 0.88
C ASP A 9 -5.04 6.51 -0.35
N PHE A 10 -3.99 5.74 -0.72
CA PHE A 10 -3.22 5.96 -1.94
C PHE A 10 -3.95 5.57 -3.21
N ASP A 11 -4.71 4.47 -3.21
CA ASP A 11 -5.46 4.00 -4.39
C ASP A 11 -6.45 5.05 -4.90
N ARG A 12 -6.88 5.96 -4.02
CA ARG A 12 -7.75 7.08 -4.36
C ARG A 12 -7.03 8.32 -4.87
N VAL A 13 -5.71 8.43 -4.64
CA VAL A 13 -4.90 9.60 -5.00
C VAL A 13 -4.04 9.33 -6.24
N PHE A 14 -3.52 8.11 -6.37
CA PHE A 14 -2.67 7.68 -7.47
C PHE A 14 -3.37 6.57 -8.23
N ASP A 15 -3.28 6.60 -9.56
CA ASP A 15 -3.79 5.48 -10.37
C ASP A 15 -3.15 4.15 -9.96
N SER A 16 -3.93 3.08 -10.06
CA SER A 16 -3.51 1.73 -9.73
C SER A 16 -2.26 1.29 -10.51
N ALA A 17 -2.11 1.79 -11.75
CA ALA A 17 -0.92 1.56 -12.58
C ALA A 17 0.34 2.19 -11.99
N ILE A 18 0.22 3.39 -11.40
CA ILE A 18 1.33 4.09 -10.74
C ILE A 18 1.72 3.36 -9.45
N ILE A 19 0.73 2.92 -8.67
CA ILE A 19 0.96 2.14 -7.44
C ILE A 19 1.70 0.85 -7.75
N ARG A 20 1.27 0.12 -8.77
CA ARG A 20 1.94 -1.13 -9.18
C ARG A 20 3.39 -0.89 -9.60
N ARG A 21 3.65 0.20 -10.33
CA ARG A 21 5.03 0.60 -10.70
C ARG A 21 5.84 1.00 -9.47
N ALA A 22 5.25 1.71 -8.52
CA ALA A 22 5.89 2.10 -7.28
C ALA A 22 6.30 0.88 -6.43
N GLN A 23 5.42 -0.13 -6.33
CA GLN A 23 5.75 -1.40 -5.68
C GLN A 23 6.93 -2.10 -6.35
N SER A 24 7.01 -2.07 -7.69
CA SER A 24 8.18 -2.60 -8.41
C SER A 24 9.46 -1.84 -8.07
N VAL A 25 9.42 -0.51 -7.99
CA VAL A 25 10.57 0.33 -7.61
C VAL A 25 11.05 -0.01 -6.20
N ILE A 26 10.14 -0.21 -5.25
CA ILE A 26 10.47 -0.62 -3.88
C ILE A 26 11.09 -2.02 -3.86
N ALA A 27 10.48 -2.98 -4.55
CA ALA A 27 10.97 -4.36 -4.61
C ALA A 27 12.38 -4.46 -5.21
N LEU A 28 12.73 -3.55 -6.13
CA LEU A 28 14.05 -3.46 -6.74
C LEU A 28 15.08 -2.68 -5.89
N GLY A 29 14.69 -2.14 -4.74
CA GLY A 29 15.61 -1.43 -3.84
C GLY A 29 16.06 -0.07 -4.37
N PHE A 30 15.26 0.55 -5.24
CA PHE A 30 15.57 1.85 -5.83
C PHE A 30 15.22 3.03 -4.90
N VAL A 31 14.46 2.80 -3.83
CA VAL A 31 14.28 3.79 -2.77
C VAL A 31 15.51 3.76 -1.87
N LYS A 32 16.34 4.81 -1.94
CA LYS A 32 17.62 4.87 -1.20
C LYS A 32 17.44 5.44 0.20
N ASP A 33 16.65 6.49 0.31
CA ASP A 33 16.42 7.16 1.57
C ASP A 33 14.99 7.68 1.67
N VAL A 34 14.47 7.66 2.89
CA VAL A 34 13.15 8.19 3.24
C VAL A 34 13.27 8.77 4.64
N THR A 35 12.91 10.04 4.77
CA THR A 35 12.92 10.76 6.04
C THR A 35 11.55 11.37 6.29
N LEU A 36 11.22 11.53 7.57
CA LEU A 36 9.99 12.18 8.01
C LEU A 36 10.40 13.48 8.70
N GLN A 37 10.04 14.62 8.11
CA GLN A 37 10.26 15.95 8.64
C GLN A 37 8.94 16.49 9.19
N GLY A 38 8.61 16.10 10.42
CA GLY A 38 7.36 16.47 11.08
C GLY A 38 6.14 15.81 10.41
N ASP A 39 5.50 16.54 9.49
CA ASP A 39 4.35 16.09 8.73
C ASP A 39 4.69 15.83 7.25
N THR A 40 5.86 16.25 6.77
CA THR A 40 6.32 16.08 5.39
C THR A 40 7.22 14.86 5.26
N ILE A 41 6.98 14.05 4.23
CA ILE A 41 7.77 12.88 3.91
C ILE A 41 8.69 13.24 2.74
N ASP A 42 9.99 13.22 3.00
CA ASP A 42 11.02 13.43 1.99
C ASP A 42 11.67 12.10 1.62
N GLY A 43 12.02 11.95 0.35
CA GLY A 43 12.65 10.73 -0.12
C GLY A 43 13.59 10.95 -1.28
N ILE A 44 14.49 9.98 -1.45
CA ILE A 44 15.40 9.87 -2.57
C ILE A 44 15.15 8.52 -3.24
N VAL A 45 14.66 8.57 -4.46
CA VAL A 45 14.36 7.39 -5.29
C VAL A 45 15.23 7.44 -6.54
N GLU A 46 15.95 6.36 -6.81
CA GLU A 46 16.72 6.19 -8.03
C GLU A 46 15.81 5.67 -9.15
N ASP A 47 15.90 6.24 -10.35
CA ASP A 47 15.24 5.66 -11.52
C ASP A 47 16.06 4.51 -12.10
N MET A 48 15.48 3.73 -13.01
CA MET A 48 16.16 2.62 -13.69
C MET A 48 17.38 3.11 -14.49
N ASP A 49 17.33 4.36 -14.98
CA ASP A 49 18.44 5.03 -15.65
C ASP A 49 19.54 5.51 -14.68
N GLY A 50 19.46 5.19 -13.39
CA GLY A 50 20.41 5.61 -12.35
C GLY A 50 20.25 7.07 -11.91
N THR A 51 19.25 7.79 -12.43
CA THR A 51 19.01 9.19 -12.05
C THR A 51 18.36 9.26 -10.69
N ARG A 52 18.96 10.02 -9.76
CA ARG A 52 18.37 10.26 -8.44
C ARG A 52 17.24 11.29 -8.55
N ARG A 53 16.09 10.93 -7.99
CA ARG A 53 14.91 11.77 -7.89
C ARG A 53 14.62 12.06 -6.42
N THR A 54 14.64 13.34 -6.10
CA THR A 54 14.13 13.84 -4.81
C THR A 54 12.62 13.98 -4.90
N THR A 55 11.95 13.51 -3.86
CA THR A 55 10.50 13.57 -3.68
C THR A 55 10.19 14.21 -2.32
N SER A 56 9.16 15.05 -2.30
CA SER A 56 8.61 15.62 -1.07
C SER A 56 7.08 15.55 -1.14
N LEU A 57 6.47 15.01 -0.10
CA LEU A 57 5.02 14.88 -0.03
C LEU A 57 4.48 15.12 1.39
N THR A 58 3.45 15.96 1.49
CA THR A 58 2.80 16.28 2.78
C THR A 58 1.38 15.70 2.78
N PRO A 59 1.10 14.60 3.51
CA PRO A 59 -0.25 14.12 3.74
C PRO A 59 -1.09 15.17 4.50
N GLU A 60 -2.25 15.50 3.96
CA GLU A 60 -3.20 16.43 4.53
C GLU A 60 -4.57 15.75 4.71
N ARG A 61 -5.22 15.98 5.85
CA ARG A 61 -6.58 15.51 6.08
C ARG A 61 -7.58 16.53 5.51
N LYS A 62 -8.28 16.15 4.45
CA LYS A 62 -9.38 16.93 3.86
C LYS A 62 -10.73 16.33 4.25
N GLY A 63 -11.24 16.75 5.41
CA GLY A 63 -12.47 16.20 6.01
C GLY A 63 -12.27 14.75 6.48
N SER A 64 -13.03 13.82 5.91
CA SER A 64 -12.88 12.36 6.18
C SER A 64 -11.88 11.66 5.26
N ARG A 65 -11.28 12.37 4.29
CA ARG A 65 -10.36 11.80 3.30
C ARG A 65 -8.95 12.30 3.53
N ILE A 66 -7.98 11.47 3.18
CA ILE A 66 -6.57 11.89 3.08
C ILE A 66 -6.33 12.40 1.66
N SER A 67 -5.61 13.50 1.55
CA SER A 67 -5.11 14.08 0.31
C SER A 67 -3.64 14.43 0.51
N PHE A 68 -2.93 14.82 -0.55
CA PHE A 68 -1.55 15.28 -0.43
C PHE A 68 -1.49 16.69 -1.00
N ALA A 69 -1.29 17.67 -0.10
CA ALA A 69 -1.31 19.09 -0.41
C ALA A 69 -0.07 19.47 -1.24
N GLU A 70 1.10 19.06 -0.75
CA GLU A 70 2.39 19.24 -1.41
C GLU A 70 2.81 17.91 -2.03
N ARG A 71 3.10 17.92 -3.34
CA ARG A 71 3.52 16.75 -4.11
C ARG A 71 4.55 17.22 -5.12
N GLU A 72 5.80 17.15 -4.71
CA GLU A 72 6.92 17.60 -5.51
C GLU A 72 7.84 16.42 -5.80
N CYS A 73 8.11 16.23 -7.07
CA CYS A 73 9.15 15.33 -7.52
C CYS A 73 10.01 16.08 -8.51
N SER A 74 11.32 15.89 -8.39
CA SER A 74 12.31 16.33 -9.37
C SER A 74 12.12 15.73 -10.78
N CYS A 75 11.17 14.81 -10.99
CA CYS A 75 10.75 14.38 -12.32
C CYS A 75 9.75 15.34 -13.00
N GLY A 76 9.15 16.28 -12.25
CA GLY A 76 8.19 17.27 -12.75
C GLY A 76 6.72 16.81 -12.77
N GLU A 77 6.44 15.54 -12.51
CA GLU A 77 5.07 15.00 -12.50
C GLU A 77 4.48 14.93 -11.08
N ARG A 78 3.24 15.42 -10.93
CA ARG A 78 2.51 15.47 -9.63
C ARG A 78 1.96 14.12 -9.14
N GLY A 79 2.13 13.06 -9.92
CA GLY A 79 1.57 11.72 -9.68
C GLY A 79 2.51 10.61 -10.14
N CYS A 80 3.82 10.79 -9.98
CA CYS A 80 4.78 9.81 -10.48
C CYS A 80 4.91 8.58 -9.57
N ARG A 81 5.50 7.52 -10.14
CA ARG A 81 5.86 6.31 -9.40
C ARG A 81 6.84 6.58 -8.26
N HIS A 82 7.68 7.62 -8.36
CA HIS A 82 8.64 7.97 -7.32
C HIS A 82 7.94 8.46 -6.06
N LEU A 83 6.98 9.39 -6.20
CA LEU A 83 6.18 9.89 -5.07
C LEU A 83 5.43 8.76 -4.37
N ALA A 84 4.74 7.91 -5.14
CA ALA A 84 4.03 6.77 -4.58
C ALA A 84 4.98 5.77 -3.90
N ALA A 85 6.18 5.54 -4.47
CA ALA A 85 7.17 4.64 -3.89
C ALA A 85 7.72 5.18 -2.57
N THR A 86 8.05 6.47 -2.52
CA THR A 86 8.50 7.15 -1.29
C THR A 86 7.47 7.04 -0.19
N ALA A 87 6.20 7.30 -0.52
CA ALA A 87 5.14 7.32 0.48
C ALA A 87 4.81 5.91 1.02
N LEU A 88 4.82 4.88 0.17
CA LEU A 88 4.70 3.48 0.58
C LEU A 88 5.91 3.03 1.41
N ALA A 89 7.13 3.42 1.02
CA ALA A 89 8.33 3.13 1.80
C ALA A 89 8.34 3.86 3.15
N ALA A 90 7.77 5.07 3.22
CA ALA A 90 7.59 5.79 4.47
C ALA A 90 6.63 5.05 5.42
N LEU A 91 5.51 4.52 4.92
CA LEU A 91 4.64 3.64 5.73
C LEU A 91 5.36 2.39 6.23
N ALA A 92 6.27 1.82 5.42
CA ALA A 92 7.06 0.66 5.84
C ALA A 92 8.05 1.02 6.97
N LYS A 93 8.71 2.19 6.87
CA LYS A 93 9.76 2.66 7.78
C LYS A 93 9.25 3.32 9.07
N PHE A 94 8.17 4.10 8.98
CA PHE A 94 7.61 4.90 10.07
C PHE A 94 6.21 4.39 10.46
N PRO A 95 6.10 3.52 11.49
CA PRO A 95 4.82 2.97 11.91
C PRO A 95 3.85 4.03 12.47
N GLU A 96 4.36 5.18 12.92
CA GLU A 96 3.56 6.34 13.37
C GLU A 96 2.69 6.96 12.27
N LEU A 97 3.08 6.81 11.00
CA LEU A 97 2.31 7.29 9.83
C LEU A 97 1.15 6.37 9.49
N ARG A 98 1.19 5.11 9.96
CA ARG A 98 0.13 4.16 9.68
C ARG A 98 -1.10 4.58 10.45
N LYS A 99 -2.18 4.86 9.71
CA LYS A 99 -3.52 4.86 10.28
C LYS A 99 -3.68 3.57 11.05
N ALA A 100 -3.94 3.70 12.36
CA ALA A 100 -4.30 2.55 13.18
C ALA A 100 -5.41 1.84 12.44
N GLU A 101 -5.09 0.68 11.86
CA GLU A 101 -6.09 -0.20 11.29
C GLU A 101 -7.16 -0.30 12.36
N PRO A 102 -8.44 -0.01 12.04
CA PRO A 102 -9.47 -0.37 12.99
C PRO A 102 -9.20 -1.86 13.29
N LYS A 103 -9.01 -2.18 14.57
CA LYS A 103 -9.04 -3.54 15.09
C LYS A 103 -10.41 -4.13 14.79
N SER A 104 -10.69 -4.36 13.52
CA SER A 104 -11.89 -4.98 13.02
C SER A 104 -11.60 -6.46 13.00
N LEU A 105 -11.76 -7.09 14.17
CA LEU A 105 -12.33 -8.43 14.32
C LEU A 105 -11.64 -9.62 13.60
N ILE A 106 -10.39 -9.51 13.15
CA ILE A 106 -9.60 -10.65 12.61
C ILE A 106 -8.45 -11.06 13.55
N ASP A 107 -8.52 -10.71 14.84
CA ASP A 107 -7.81 -11.48 15.90
C ASP A 107 -8.62 -12.73 16.27
N THR A 108 -9.10 -13.42 15.24
CA THR A 108 -9.53 -14.81 15.30
C THR A 108 -8.94 -15.47 14.07
N VAL A 109 -7.61 -15.37 13.97
CA VAL A 109 -6.85 -16.34 13.20
C VAL A 109 -7.04 -17.68 13.91
N ILE A 110 -8.12 -18.37 13.54
CA ILE A 110 -8.10 -19.82 13.52
C ILE A 110 -6.88 -20.16 12.66
N PRO A 111 -5.82 -20.80 13.19
CA PRO A 111 -4.71 -21.22 12.38
C PRO A 111 -5.26 -22.03 11.21
N ALA A 112 -4.65 -21.89 10.03
CA ALA A 112 -4.97 -22.66 8.84
C ALA A 112 -4.71 -24.16 9.09
N GLY A 113 -5.55 -24.80 9.89
CA GLY A 113 -5.71 -26.23 9.97
C GLY A 113 -6.42 -26.67 8.71
N GLU A 114 -5.75 -27.54 7.97
CA GLU A 114 -6.25 -28.38 6.90
C GLU A 114 -7.77 -28.32 6.74
N ARG A 115 -8.22 -27.66 5.67
CA ARG A 115 -9.58 -27.89 5.17
C ARG A 115 -9.61 -29.34 4.68
N THR A 116 -9.94 -30.27 5.57
CA THR A 116 -10.28 -31.65 5.19
C THR A 116 -11.45 -31.55 4.23
N TYR A 117 -11.17 -31.71 2.94
CA TYR A 117 -12.18 -31.85 1.91
C TYR A 117 -13.02 -33.06 2.28
N THR A 118 -14.24 -32.82 2.76
CA THR A 118 -15.20 -33.90 2.98
C THR A 118 -15.84 -34.18 1.63
N PRO A 119 -15.59 -35.35 0.99
CA PRO A 119 -16.28 -35.66 -0.26
C PRO A 119 -17.79 -35.71 0.01
N PRO A 120 -18.63 -35.23 -0.92
CA PRO A 120 -20.07 -35.29 -0.76
C PRO A 120 -20.53 -36.76 -0.66
N PRO A 121 -21.58 -37.06 0.13
CA PRO A 121 -22.12 -38.41 0.21
C PRO A 121 -22.66 -38.83 -1.16
N VAL A 122 -22.16 -39.96 -1.67
CA VAL A 122 -22.64 -40.60 -2.88
C VAL A 122 -24.10 -41.01 -2.64
N ARG A 123 -25.05 -40.37 -3.30
CA ARG A 123 -26.45 -40.83 -3.26
C ARG A 123 -26.53 -42.19 -3.99
N PRO A 124 -27.06 -43.25 -3.35
CA PRO A 124 -27.32 -44.49 -4.06
C PRO A 124 -28.33 -44.24 -5.18
N ARG A 125 -27.98 -44.67 -6.39
CA ARG A 125 -28.84 -44.61 -7.57
C ARG A 125 -30.08 -45.47 -7.31
N PRO A 126 -31.31 -44.95 -7.44
CA PRO A 126 -32.49 -45.78 -7.28
C PRO A 126 -32.52 -46.84 -8.39
N THR A 127 -32.33 -48.11 -8.01
CA THR A 127 -32.58 -49.24 -8.91
C THR A 127 -34.08 -49.31 -9.14
N GLY A 128 -34.47 -49.06 -10.38
CA GLY A 128 -35.86 -49.01 -10.83
C GLY A 128 -36.65 -50.26 -10.46
N ARG A 129 -37.89 -49.99 -10.07
CA ARG A 129 -39.05 -50.89 -9.96
C ARG A 129 -39.12 -51.91 -11.11
N ARG A 130 -39.39 -53.17 -10.76
CA ARG A 130 -40.24 -54.09 -11.53
C ARG A 130 -41.48 -54.38 -10.70
#